data_AF-W9SFB1-F1
#
_entry.id   AF-W9SFB1-F1
#
_cell.length_a   1.000
_cell.length_b   1.000
_cell.length_c   1.000
_cell.angle_alpha   90.00
_cell.angle_beta   90.00
_cell.angle_gamma   90.00
#
_symmetry.space_group_name_H-M   'P 1'
#
loop_
_entity.id
_entity.type
_entity.pdbx_description
1 polymer ?
#
loop_
_entity_poly.entity_id
_entity_poly.type
_entity_poly.pdbx_seq_one_letter_code
_entity_poly.pdbx_strand_id
1 'polypeptide(L)'
;MTELSKRIVEAVLMSLGESFEQKFYDSEFRNCHGYLRIINYTPPKSVTQEEVEGLGMHTDMSCITIVYQDQIGGLQVRSKEGKWLDINPCEETLLVNIGDLMHAWSNGKLRSSEHRVVLKRLVNRFSLAFFWCFEDEKAIYAPNEVVGEGHLRAYKPFVCADYLKFREISSTNGEKKFEKVGFTVKDFAGTSTD
;
A
#
# COMPACT_ATOMS: atom_id res chain seq x y z
N MET A 1 -14.49 -7.14 7.21
CA MET A 1 -13.18 -6.70 6.70
C MET A 1 -12.15 -7.81 6.72
N THR A 2 -11.79 -8.38 7.87
CA THR A 2 -10.86 -9.53 7.97
C THR A 2 -11.16 -10.63 6.94
N GLU A 3 -12.37 -11.17 6.93
CA GLU A 3 -12.76 -12.23 5.98
C GLU A 3 -12.67 -11.81 4.51
N LEU A 4 -12.99 -10.56 4.21
CA LEU A 4 -12.84 -10.01 2.87
C LEU A 4 -11.35 -9.91 2.48
N SER A 5 -10.48 -9.48 3.39
CA SER A 5 -9.04 -9.43 3.17
C SER A 5 -8.47 -10.81 2.86
N LYS A 6 -8.90 -11.85 3.58
CA LYS A 6 -8.49 -13.25 3.31
C LYS A 6 -8.80 -13.66 1.88
N ARG A 7 -10.06 -13.47 1.47
CA ARG A 7 -10.53 -13.79 0.10
C ARG A 7 -9.80 -12.98 -0.98
N ILE A 8 -9.51 -11.71 -0.72
CA ILE A 8 -8.73 -10.88 -1.64
C ILE A 8 -7.30 -11.41 -1.75
N VAL A 9 -6.65 -11.76 -0.64
CA VAL A 9 -5.29 -12.33 -0.66
C VAL A 9 -5.27 -13.64 -1.44
N GLU A 10 -6.23 -14.54 -1.23
CA GLU A 10 -6.34 -15.77 -2.03
C GLU A 10 -6.47 -15.47 -3.53
N ALA A 11 -7.35 -14.54 -3.92
CA ALA A 11 -7.52 -14.15 -5.32
C ALA A 11 -6.24 -13.51 -5.90
N VAL A 12 -5.51 -12.73 -5.11
CA VAL A 12 -4.21 -12.18 -5.52
C VAL A 12 -3.17 -13.28 -5.68
N LEU A 13 -3.13 -14.28 -4.80
CA LEU A 13 -2.22 -15.43 -4.92
C LEU A 13 -2.52 -16.25 -6.18
N MET A 14 -3.81 -16.52 -6.47
CA MET A 14 -4.23 -17.18 -7.71
C MET A 14 -3.73 -16.45 -8.97
N SER A 15 -3.63 -15.11 -8.92
CA SER A 15 -3.11 -14.31 -10.04
C SER A 15 -1.59 -14.41 -10.24
N LEU A 16 -0.85 -14.86 -9.23
CA LEU A 16 0.62 -14.96 -9.26
C LEU A 16 1.14 -16.30 -9.78
N GLY A 17 0.34 -17.36 -9.69
CA GLY A 17 0.73 -18.69 -10.15
C GLY A 17 -0.31 -19.75 -9.82
N GLU A 18 -0.19 -20.89 -10.50
CA GLU A 18 -1.07 -22.04 -10.29
C GLU A 18 -0.93 -22.59 -8.86
N SER A 19 -2.06 -22.74 -8.18
CA SER A 19 -2.16 -23.25 -6.82
C SER A 19 -1.38 -22.48 -5.74
N PHE A 20 -1.06 -21.20 -5.99
CA PHE A 20 -0.31 -20.38 -5.04
C PHE A 20 -1.11 -20.06 -3.78
N GLU A 21 -2.43 -19.96 -3.89
CA GLU A 21 -3.33 -19.80 -2.76
C GLU A 21 -3.27 -21.00 -1.81
N GLN A 22 -3.35 -22.24 -2.30
CA GLN A 22 -3.27 -23.42 -1.41
C GLN A 22 -1.87 -23.57 -0.82
N LYS A 23 -0.83 -23.17 -1.56
CA LYS A 23 0.56 -23.35 -1.15
C LYS A 23 1.03 -22.32 -0.13
N PHE A 24 0.66 -21.04 -0.33
CA PHE A 24 1.23 -19.93 0.42
C PHE A 24 0.25 -19.30 1.42
N TYR A 25 -1.06 -19.45 1.26
CA TYR A 25 -1.99 -18.74 2.15
C TYR A 25 -1.78 -19.14 3.62
N ASP A 26 -1.83 -20.44 3.92
CA ASP A 26 -1.73 -20.92 5.30
C ASP A 26 -0.34 -20.72 5.92
N SER A 27 0.71 -20.84 5.12
CA SER A 27 2.09 -20.73 5.58
C SER A 27 2.57 -19.28 5.70
N GLU A 28 2.09 -18.39 4.82
CA GLU A 28 2.59 -17.02 4.71
C GLU A 28 1.61 -15.96 5.24
N PHE A 29 0.29 -16.16 5.11
CA PHE A 29 -0.72 -15.12 5.34
C PHE A 29 -1.74 -15.43 6.45
N ARG A 30 -1.74 -16.65 7.00
CA ARG A 30 -2.76 -17.09 8.00
C ARG A 30 -2.85 -16.20 9.22
N ASN A 31 -1.71 -15.74 9.72
CA ASN A 31 -1.63 -14.92 10.92
C ASN A 31 -1.64 -13.41 10.62
N CYS A 32 -1.92 -13.01 9.37
CA CYS A 32 -2.13 -11.61 9.08
C CYS A 32 -3.25 -11.05 9.98
N HIS A 33 -3.08 -9.79 10.35
CA HIS A 33 -4.03 -9.05 11.18
C HIS A 33 -4.39 -7.74 10.48
N GLY A 34 -5.39 -7.04 11.00
CA GLY A 34 -5.77 -5.76 10.41
C GLY A 34 -6.29 -4.76 11.41
N TYR A 35 -6.17 -3.50 11.02
CA TYR A 35 -6.65 -2.36 11.78
C TYR A 35 -7.39 -1.38 10.85
N LEU A 36 -8.35 -0.66 11.43
CA LEU A 36 -9.16 0.31 10.72
C LEU A 36 -8.71 1.72 11.07
N ARG A 37 -8.55 2.56 10.05
CA ARG A 37 -8.37 4.00 10.21
C ARG A 37 -9.57 4.73 9.61
N ILE A 38 -10.21 5.57 10.43
CA ILE A 38 -11.25 6.51 10.00
C ILE A 38 -10.56 7.86 9.80
N ILE A 39 -10.73 8.46 8.63
CA ILE A 39 -10.03 9.69 8.28
C ILE A 39 -11.04 10.75 7.84
N ASN A 40 -10.97 11.92 8.49
CA ASN A 40 -11.70 13.12 8.09
C ASN A 40 -10.69 14.16 7.57
N TYR A 41 -10.83 14.55 6.32
CA TYR A 41 -10.03 15.59 5.70
C TYR A 41 -10.82 16.89 5.70
N THR A 42 -10.41 17.82 6.56
CA THR A 42 -11.04 19.14 6.68
C THR A 42 -10.18 20.17 5.94
N PRO A 43 -10.72 20.86 4.91
CA PRO A 43 -9.97 21.89 4.21
C PRO A 43 -9.72 23.11 5.11
N PRO A 44 -8.56 23.79 5.00
CA PRO A 44 -8.30 25.01 5.76
C PRO A 44 -9.25 26.15 5.35
N LYS A 45 -9.64 26.99 6.30
CA LYS A 45 -10.62 28.08 6.07
C LYS A 45 -10.09 29.23 5.20
N SER A 46 -8.78 29.35 5.06
CA SER A 46 -8.10 30.52 4.47
C SER A 46 -7.51 30.28 3.08
N VAL A 47 -7.72 29.10 2.49
CA VAL A 47 -7.21 28.80 1.14
C VAL A 47 -8.20 29.25 0.07
N THR A 48 -7.68 29.98 -0.91
CA THR A 48 -8.36 30.34 -2.16
C THR A 48 -7.98 29.41 -3.32
N GLN A 49 -7.11 28.42 -3.06
CA GLN A 49 -6.64 27.45 -4.04
C GLN A 49 -7.75 26.47 -4.41
N GLU A 50 -7.77 26.05 -5.68
CA GLU A 50 -8.73 25.07 -6.20
C GLU A 50 -8.44 23.64 -5.72
N GLU A 51 -7.19 23.35 -5.33
CA GLU A 51 -6.76 22.05 -4.84
C GLU A 51 -5.95 22.18 -3.54
N VAL A 52 -6.30 21.38 -2.52
CA VAL A 52 -5.65 21.37 -1.21
C VAL A 52 -5.15 19.97 -0.89
N GLU A 53 -3.94 19.83 -0.36
CA GLU A 53 -3.45 18.53 0.11
C GLU A 53 -4.25 18.05 1.33
N GLY A 54 -4.94 16.92 1.18
CA GLY A 54 -5.55 16.20 2.29
C GLY A 54 -4.59 15.19 2.91
N LEU A 55 -3.85 14.47 2.06
CA LEU A 55 -2.80 13.52 2.46
C LEU A 55 -1.72 13.53 1.41
N GLY A 56 -0.47 13.72 1.84
CA GLY A 56 0.69 13.68 0.96
C GLY A 56 0.88 12.33 0.27
N MET A 57 1.68 12.35 -0.79
CA MET A 57 2.05 11.15 -1.53
C MET A 57 2.76 10.12 -0.64
N HIS A 58 2.28 8.89 -0.65
CA HIS A 58 2.86 7.76 0.10
C HIS A 58 2.51 6.42 -0.55
N THR A 59 3.13 5.37 -0.05
CA THR A 59 2.72 3.96 -0.20
C THR A 59 2.23 3.42 1.14
N ASP A 60 1.40 2.38 1.09
CA ASP A 60 0.94 1.67 2.28
C ASP A 60 1.96 0.63 2.72
N MET A 61 2.23 0.55 4.03
CA MET A 61 3.15 -0.45 4.58
C MET A 61 2.50 -1.83 4.77
N SER A 62 1.22 -2.00 4.44
CA SER A 62 0.47 -3.24 4.63
C SER A 62 0.78 -4.29 3.55
N CYS A 63 0.12 -5.45 3.62
CA CYS A 63 0.04 -6.38 2.50
C CYS A 63 -0.96 -5.86 1.46
N ILE A 64 -2.20 -5.61 1.91
CA ILE A 64 -3.24 -4.94 1.13
C ILE A 64 -3.95 -3.91 2.00
N THR A 65 -4.54 -2.91 1.36
CA THR A 65 -5.40 -1.93 2.02
C THR A 65 -6.73 -1.87 1.31
N ILE A 66 -7.83 -1.99 2.05
CA ILE A 66 -9.18 -1.87 1.52
C ILE A 66 -9.73 -0.52 1.92
N VAL A 67 -10.10 0.28 0.92
CA VAL A 67 -10.52 1.67 1.08
C VAL A 67 -11.97 1.82 0.66
N TYR A 68 -12.76 2.38 1.58
CA TYR A 68 -14.01 3.03 1.26
C TYR A 68 -13.77 4.54 1.20
N GLN A 69 -14.31 5.19 0.19
CA GLN A 69 -14.33 6.65 0.07
C GLN A 69 -15.75 7.14 -0.14
N ASP A 70 -16.05 8.33 0.38
CA ASP A 70 -17.31 9.01 0.11
C ASP A 70 -17.40 9.54 -1.33
N GLN A 71 -18.54 10.17 -1.65
CA GLN A 71 -18.80 10.75 -2.98
C GLN A 71 -18.06 12.08 -3.24
N ILE A 72 -17.24 12.56 -2.29
CA ILE A 72 -16.44 13.78 -2.49
C ILE A 72 -15.20 13.48 -3.33
N GLY A 73 -14.67 12.26 -3.25
CA GLY A 73 -13.51 11.82 -4.03
C GLY A 73 -12.22 12.52 -3.63
N GLY A 74 -11.23 12.57 -4.53
CA GLY A 74 -9.93 13.22 -4.28
C GLY A 74 -8.78 12.25 -4.03
N LEU A 75 -9.03 10.94 -3.99
CA LEU A 75 -7.95 9.94 -4.03
C LEU A 75 -7.30 9.96 -5.41
N GLN A 76 -5.96 10.03 -5.45
CA GLN A 76 -5.18 9.91 -6.67
C GLN A 76 -4.14 8.80 -6.53
N VAL A 77 -3.92 8.05 -7.60
CA VAL A 77 -2.87 7.02 -7.71
C VAL A 77 -1.88 7.39 -8.81
N ARG A 78 -0.60 7.05 -8.63
CA ARG A 78 0.43 7.30 -9.62
C ARG A 78 0.60 6.12 -10.58
N SER A 79 0.42 6.37 -11.87
CA SER A 79 0.60 5.38 -12.93
C SER A 79 2.06 4.94 -13.07
N LYS A 80 2.33 3.93 -13.91
CA LYS A 80 3.70 3.48 -14.20
C LYS A 80 4.49 4.54 -14.98
N GLU A 81 3.79 5.35 -15.76
CA GLU A 81 4.32 6.49 -16.52
C GLU A 81 4.53 7.73 -15.63
N GLY A 82 4.30 7.62 -14.32
CA GLY A 82 4.52 8.68 -13.36
C GLY A 82 3.41 9.73 -13.28
N LYS A 83 2.27 9.52 -13.97
CA LYS A 83 1.14 10.44 -14.00
C LYS A 83 0.19 10.20 -12.83
N TRP A 84 -0.39 11.28 -12.30
CA TRP A 84 -1.46 11.19 -11.31
C TRP A 84 -2.80 10.90 -11.99
N LEU A 85 -3.50 9.87 -11.53
CA LEU A 85 -4.82 9.46 -12.00
C LEU A 85 -5.82 9.60 -10.86
N ASP A 86 -6.94 10.28 -11.13
CA ASP A 86 -8.05 10.37 -10.19
C ASP A 86 -8.78 9.04 -10.09
N ILE A 87 -9.03 8.60 -8.85
CA ILE A 87 -9.96 7.51 -8.57
C ILE A 87 -11.31 8.13 -8.21
N ASN A 88 -12.20 8.14 -9.20
CA ASN A 88 -13.57 8.59 -8.97
C ASN A 88 -14.30 7.64 -8.01
N PRO A 89 -15.04 8.17 -7.02
CA PRO A 89 -15.94 7.36 -6.21
C PRO A 89 -16.91 6.57 -7.09
N CYS A 90 -17.13 5.32 -6.72
CA CYS A 90 -18.11 4.46 -7.36
C CYS A 90 -18.94 3.80 -6.26
N GLU A 91 -20.27 3.99 -6.32
CA GLU A 91 -21.18 3.41 -5.35
C GLU A 91 -21.06 1.89 -5.31
N GLU A 92 -21.25 1.32 -4.11
CA GLU A 92 -21.17 -0.12 -3.86
C GLU A 92 -19.82 -0.78 -4.20
N THR A 93 -18.75 0.01 -4.33
CA THR A 93 -17.40 -0.50 -4.56
C THR A 93 -16.47 -0.24 -3.38
N LEU A 94 -15.44 -1.09 -3.28
CA LEU A 94 -14.29 -0.90 -2.42
C LEU A 94 -13.04 -0.88 -3.29
N LEU A 95 -12.13 0.03 -2.98
CA LEU A 95 -10.83 0.08 -3.62
C LEU A 95 -9.85 -0.79 -2.85
N VAL A 96 -8.98 -1.50 -3.56
CA VAL A 96 -7.93 -2.34 -2.97
C VAL A 96 -6.58 -1.87 -3.49
N ASN A 97 -5.69 -1.50 -2.56
CA ASN A 97 -4.29 -1.20 -2.84
C ASN A 97 -3.42 -2.40 -2.45
N ILE A 98 -2.39 -2.66 -3.25
CA ILE A 98 -1.23 -3.47 -2.83
C ILE A 98 -0.32 -2.58 -2.00
N GLY A 99 0.12 -3.09 -0.84
CA GLY A 99 1.11 -2.42 0.01
C GLY A 99 2.53 -2.96 -0.18
N ASP A 100 3.47 -2.31 0.49
CA ASP A 100 4.91 -2.52 0.34
C ASP A 100 5.36 -3.93 0.74
N LEU A 101 4.74 -4.53 1.76
CA LEU A 101 5.11 -5.87 2.21
C LEU A 101 4.71 -6.94 1.18
N MET A 102 3.54 -6.78 0.55
CA MET A 102 3.11 -7.67 -0.53
C MET A 102 3.91 -7.43 -1.82
N HIS A 103 4.32 -6.19 -2.08
CA HIS A 103 5.26 -5.86 -3.15
C HIS A 103 6.57 -6.64 -2.97
N ALA A 104 7.20 -6.57 -1.80
CA ALA A 104 8.45 -7.27 -1.53
C ALA A 104 8.29 -8.81 -1.55
N TRP A 105 7.24 -9.35 -0.92
CA TRP A 105 6.96 -10.79 -0.93
C TRP A 105 6.73 -11.32 -2.34
N SER A 106 6.05 -10.56 -3.20
CA SER A 106 5.82 -10.92 -4.61
C SER A 106 7.03 -10.67 -5.52
N ASN A 107 8.20 -10.34 -4.97
CA ASN A 107 9.42 -10.00 -5.71
C ASN A 107 9.22 -8.86 -6.73
N GLY A 108 8.33 -7.90 -6.45
CA GLY A 108 8.03 -6.80 -7.36
C GLY A 108 6.97 -7.08 -8.43
N LYS A 109 6.39 -8.29 -8.46
CA LYS A 109 5.31 -8.63 -9.41
C LYS A 109 4.03 -7.84 -9.14
N LEU A 110 3.73 -7.57 -7.86
CA LEU A 110 2.63 -6.72 -7.45
C LEU A 110 3.16 -5.34 -7.04
N ARG A 111 2.72 -4.29 -7.74
CA ARG A 111 3.21 -2.93 -7.51
C ARG A 111 2.46 -2.25 -6.37
N SER A 112 3.15 -1.97 -5.28
CA SER A 112 2.75 -0.93 -4.33
C SER A 112 2.81 0.43 -5.03
N SER A 113 1.64 1.01 -5.29
CA SER A 113 1.50 2.25 -6.07
C SER A 113 1.41 3.44 -5.14
N GLU A 114 2.18 4.48 -5.45
CA GLU A 114 2.11 5.76 -4.76
C GLU A 114 0.70 6.35 -4.91
N HIS A 115 0.15 6.86 -3.82
CA HIS A 115 -1.15 7.48 -3.81
C HIS A 115 -1.19 8.67 -2.84
N ARG A 116 -2.13 9.58 -3.06
CA ARG A 116 -2.32 10.80 -2.28
C ARG A 116 -3.80 11.17 -2.21
N VAL A 117 -4.15 12.12 -1.33
CA VAL A 117 -5.49 12.72 -1.29
C VAL A 117 -5.39 14.20 -1.56
N VAL A 118 -6.08 14.67 -2.60
CA VAL A 118 -6.21 16.07 -2.98
C VAL A 118 -7.69 16.47 -2.87
N LEU A 119 -7.97 17.43 -2.01
CA LEU A 119 -9.31 17.99 -1.83
C LEU A 119 -9.57 19.00 -2.95
N LYS A 120 -10.51 18.65 -3.84
CA LYS A 120 -10.96 19.49 -4.95
C LYS A 120 -12.16 20.38 -4.61
N ARG A 121 -12.65 20.25 -3.38
CA ARG A 121 -13.82 20.97 -2.86
C ARG A 121 -13.52 21.38 -1.41
N LEU A 122 -13.99 22.56 -1.02
CA LEU A 122 -13.84 23.08 0.34
C LEU A 122 -14.91 22.51 1.29
N VAL A 123 -15.08 21.19 1.27
CA VAL A 123 -15.96 20.43 2.16
C VAL A 123 -15.21 19.28 2.81
N ASN A 124 -15.70 18.77 3.93
CA ASN A 124 -15.10 17.61 4.57
C ASN A 124 -15.24 16.37 3.68
N ARG A 125 -14.14 15.62 3.57
CA ARG A 125 -14.10 14.29 2.93
C ARG A 125 -13.85 13.24 3.99
N PHE A 126 -14.54 12.12 3.90
CA PHE A 126 -14.35 10.96 4.76
C PHE A 126 -13.88 9.74 3.98
N SER A 127 -12.98 8.96 4.59
CA SER A 127 -12.65 7.62 4.11
C SER A 127 -12.40 6.66 5.27
N LEU A 128 -12.59 5.39 4.97
CA LEU A 128 -12.25 4.27 5.85
C LEU A 128 -11.15 3.47 5.15
N ALA A 129 -10.02 3.27 5.81
CA ALA A 129 -8.93 2.44 5.31
C ALA A 129 -8.71 1.27 6.27
N PHE A 130 -8.94 0.05 5.80
CA PHE A 130 -8.64 -1.18 6.53
C PHE A 130 -7.34 -1.77 6.01
N PHE A 131 -6.31 -1.77 6.85
CA PHE A 131 -4.99 -2.28 6.52
C PHE A 131 -4.91 -3.74 6.94
N TRP A 132 -4.45 -4.60 6.03
CA TRP A 132 -4.21 -6.02 6.29
C TRP A 132 -2.70 -6.27 6.24
N CYS A 133 -2.11 -6.61 7.38
CA CYS A 133 -0.66 -6.62 7.58
C CYS A 133 -0.16 -8.00 8.02
N PHE A 134 1.11 -8.27 7.76
CA PHE A 134 1.83 -9.37 8.40
C PHE A 134 2.08 -9.07 9.88
N GLU A 135 2.36 -10.12 10.65
CA GLU A 135 2.88 -10.00 12.03
C GLU A 135 4.23 -9.28 12.04
N ASP A 136 4.50 -8.54 13.10
CA ASP A 136 5.70 -7.72 13.27
C ASP A 136 6.99 -8.55 13.16
N GLU A 137 6.99 -9.76 13.70
CA GLU A 137 8.13 -10.68 13.70
C GLU A 137 8.29 -11.47 12.39
N LYS A 138 7.34 -11.35 11.44
CA LYS A 138 7.41 -12.10 10.20
C LYS A 138 8.63 -11.68 9.38
N ALA A 139 9.44 -12.67 8.99
CA ALA A 139 10.47 -12.49 7.98
C ALA A 139 9.83 -12.44 6.58
N ILE A 140 10.00 -11.31 5.90
CA ILE A 140 9.57 -11.11 4.52
C ILE A 140 10.68 -11.58 3.59
N TYR A 141 10.36 -12.54 2.73
CA TYR A 141 11.21 -13.02 1.66
C TYR A 141 10.33 -13.49 0.50
N ALA A 142 10.82 -13.38 -0.73
CA ALA A 142 10.13 -13.94 -1.89
C ALA A 142 10.45 -15.45 -2.01
N PRO A 143 9.44 -16.35 -2.01
CA PRO A 143 9.63 -17.78 -2.28
C PRO A 143 10.22 -18.04 -3.67
N ASN A 144 10.96 -19.13 -3.86
CA ASN A 144 11.62 -19.43 -5.15
C ASN A 144 10.62 -19.51 -6.30
N GLU A 145 9.44 -20.07 -6.05
CA GLU A 145 8.35 -20.21 -7.02
C GLU A 145 7.75 -18.86 -7.39
N VAL A 146 7.73 -17.92 -6.45
CA VAL A 146 7.28 -16.54 -6.68
C VAL A 146 8.35 -15.77 -7.44
N VAL A 147 9.64 -15.99 -7.17
CA VAL A 147 10.76 -15.38 -7.91
C VAL A 147 10.78 -15.87 -9.35
N GLY A 148 10.59 -17.18 -9.55
CA GLY A 148 10.69 -17.84 -10.85
C GLY A 148 12.11 -18.31 -11.16
N GLU A 149 12.22 -19.36 -11.97
CA GLU A 149 13.50 -19.93 -12.38
C GLU A 149 14.35 -18.91 -13.14
N GLY A 150 15.66 -18.87 -12.87
CA GLY A 150 16.60 -17.95 -13.53
C GLY A 150 16.52 -16.48 -13.07
N HIS A 151 15.60 -16.13 -12.18
CA HIS A 151 15.43 -14.76 -11.69
C HIS A 151 16.13 -14.55 -10.34
N LEU A 152 16.63 -13.33 -10.11
CA LEU A 152 17.18 -12.92 -8.83
C LEU A 152 16.08 -12.32 -7.94
N ARG A 153 16.28 -12.45 -6.63
CA ARG A 153 15.47 -11.73 -5.65
C ARG A 153 15.79 -10.24 -5.74
N ALA A 154 14.77 -9.41 -5.92
CA ALA A 154 14.88 -7.96 -5.94
C ALA A 154 15.04 -7.36 -4.54
N TYR A 155 14.75 -8.15 -3.49
CA TYR A 155 14.81 -7.72 -2.09
C TYR A 155 15.55 -8.75 -1.24
N LYS A 156 16.44 -8.28 -0.36
CA LYS A 156 17.03 -9.09 0.71
C LYS A 156 15.93 -9.47 1.72
N PRO A 157 16.00 -10.63 2.39
CA PRO A 157 15.08 -10.93 3.48
C PRO A 157 15.17 -9.91 4.61
N PHE A 158 14.04 -9.55 5.21
CA PHE A 158 13.97 -8.60 6.34
C PHE A 158 12.79 -8.89 7.27
N VAL A 159 12.82 -8.38 8.50
CA VAL A 159 11.71 -8.51 9.47
C VAL A 159 10.72 -7.35 9.29
N CYS A 160 9.42 -7.64 9.34
CA CYS A 160 8.36 -6.65 9.16
C CYS A 160 8.52 -5.44 10.08
N ALA A 161 8.74 -5.66 11.38
CA ALA A 161 8.93 -4.62 12.38
C ALA A 161 10.10 -3.67 12.06
N ASP A 162 11.20 -4.19 11.48
CA ASP A 162 12.35 -3.36 11.11
C ASP A 162 11.99 -2.40 9.96
N TYR A 163 11.19 -2.86 8.99
CA TYR A 163 10.70 -2.02 7.91
C TYR A 163 9.73 -0.94 8.42
N LEU A 164 8.80 -1.31 9.31
CA LEU A 164 7.86 -0.37 9.93
C LEU A 164 8.61 0.73 10.71
N LYS A 165 9.61 0.34 11.51
CA LYS A 165 10.46 1.27 12.25
C LYS A 165 11.25 2.20 11.34
N PHE A 166 11.82 1.67 10.24
CA PHE A 166 12.50 2.47 9.23
C PHE A 166 11.57 3.55 8.64
N ARG A 167 10.33 3.18 8.32
CA ARG A 167 9.30 4.09 7.79
C ARG A 167 8.86 5.16 8.78
N GLU A 168 8.71 4.82 10.05
CA GLU A 168 8.29 5.75 11.10
C GLU A 168 9.35 6.82 11.38
N ILE A 169 10.61 6.40 11.60
CA ILE A 169 11.73 7.32 11.89
C ILE A 169 11.87 8.34 10.76
N SER A 170 11.77 7.86 9.53
CA SER A 170 11.84 8.66 8.33
C SER A 170 10.70 9.67 8.17
N SER A 171 9.51 9.38 8.72
CA SER A 171 8.37 10.30 8.74
C SER A 171 8.53 11.43 9.77
N THR A 172 9.38 11.24 10.80
CA THR A 172 9.60 12.21 11.89
C THR A 172 10.71 13.23 11.64
N ASN A 173 11.54 13.03 10.62
CA ASN A 173 12.71 13.88 10.32
C ASN A 173 12.41 15.16 9.49
N GLY A 174 11.17 15.61 9.43
CA GLY A 174 10.87 17.04 9.23
C GLY A 174 10.97 17.63 7.81
N GLU A 175 11.00 16.83 6.74
CA GLU A 175 10.83 17.40 5.39
C GLU A 175 9.38 17.35 4.92
N LYS A 176 8.69 18.49 5.01
CA LYS A 176 7.54 18.77 4.12
C LYS A 176 8.08 18.84 2.69
N LYS A 177 7.60 17.99 1.79
CA LYS A 177 7.53 18.29 0.34
C LYS A 177 6.73 17.24 -0.42
N PHE A 178 5.80 17.74 -1.23
CA PHE A 178 4.90 17.09 -2.19
C PHE A 178 5.55 16.12 -3.20
N GLU A 179 6.84 15.80 -3.08
CA GLU A 179 7.66 15.35 -4.20
C GLU A 179 8.48 14.08 -3.93
N LYS A 180 8.47 13.51 -2.72
CA LYS A 180 9.24 12.29 -2.46
C LYS A 180 8.53 11.34 -1.50
N VAL A 181 8.23 10.14 -1.97
CA VAL A 181 8.20 8.97 -1.10
C VAL A 181 9.66 8.65 -0.82
N GLY A 182 10.26 9.33 0.16
CA GLY A 182 11.44 8.75 0.77
C GLY A 182 11.04 7.41 1.39
N PHE A 183 11.95 6.43 1.42
CA PHE A 183 11.83 5.28 2.31
C PHE A 183 10.77 4.27 1.85
N THR A 184 10.94 3.75 0.65
CA THR A 184 10.23 2.58 0.13
C THR A 184 10.91 1.28 0.59
N VAL A 185 10.24 0.14 0.39
CA VAL A 185 10.86 -1.17 0.63
C VAL A 185 12.09 -1.43 -0.26
N LYS A 186 12.18 -0.74 -1.42
CA LYS A 186 13.38 -0.77 -2.27
C LYS A 186 14.56 -0.06 -1.61
N ASP A 187 14.33 1.07 -0.94
CA ASP A 187 15.38 1.79 -0.21
C ASP A 187 15.87 1.00 1.02
N PHE A 188 14.98 0.22 1.63
CA PHE A 188 15.27 -0.57 2.82
C PHE A 188 16.00 -1.88 2.51
N ALA A 189 15.48 -2.66 1.57
CA ALA A 189 15.91 -4.04 1.33
C ALA A 189 16.23 -4.35 -0.13
N GLY A 190 16.14 -3.37 -1.05
CA GLY A 190 16.42 -3.57 -2.46
C GLY A 190 17.82 -4.12 -2.70
N THR A 191 17.92 -5.14 -3.53
CA THR A 191 19.21 -5.59 -4.07
C THR A 191 19.54 -4.71 -5.27
N SER A 192 20.77 -4.20 -5.33
CA SER A 192 21.29 -3.53 -6.52
C SER A 192 21.15 -4.47 -7.71
N THR A 193 20.14 -4.23 -8.53
CA THR A 193 19.91 -4.82 -9.83
C THR A 193 19.79 -3.60 -10.73
N ASP A 194 20.69 -3.55 -11.72
CA ASP A 194 21.11 -2.37 -12.49
C ASP A 194 19.99 -1.42 -12.93
#